data_AF-A0A8X6YNZ7-F1
#
_entry.id   AF-A0A8X6YNZ7-F1
#
_cell.length_a   1.000
_cell.length_b   1.000
_cell.length_c   1.000
_cell.angle_alpha   90.00
_cell.angle_beta   90.00
_cell.angle_gamma   90.00
#
_symmetry.space_group_name_H-M   'P 1'
#
loop_
_entity.id
_entity.type
_entity.pdbx_description
1 polymer ?
#
loop_
_entity_poly.entity_id
_entity_poly.type
_entity_poly.pdbx_seq_one_letter_code
_entity_poly.pdbx_strand_id
1 'polypeptide(L)' 'MASVMPNPMDFWNWRYLKSIAYRCNLQTLPDLKDSIKHETANIPRAMLRSALLSAVSRLQCVIASDGTHEE' A
#
# COMPACT_ATOMS: atom_id res chain seq x y z
N MET A 1 -17.17 -14.54 -12.99
CA MET A 1 -16.00 -14.59 -12.08
C MET A 1 -15.63 -13.16 -11.75
N ALA A 2 -15.97 -12.66 -10.56
CA ALA A 2 -15.55 -11.34 -10.15
C ALA A 2 -14.04 -11.39 -9.92
N SER A 3 -13.27 -10.74 -10.79
CA SER A 3 -11.85 -10.51 -10.55
C SER A 3 -11.77 -9.72 -9.25
N VAL A 4 -11.29 -10.35 -8.18
CA VAL A 4 -11.00 -9.67 -6.92
C VAL A 4 -9.84 -8.74 -7.24
N MET A 5 -10.14 -7.54 -7.73
CA MET A 5 -9.19 -6.45 -7.84
C MET A 5 -8.72 -6.20 -6.41
N PRO A 6 -7.48 -6.58 -6.05
CA PRO A 6 -6.98 -6.26 -4.73
C PRO A 6 -7.06 -4.73 -4.62
N ASN A 7 -7.76 -4.24 -3.60
CA ASN A 7 -7.90 -2.82 -3.36
C ASN A 7 -6.52 -2.16 -3.54
N PRO A 8 -6.36 -1.24 -4.50
CA PRO A 8 -5.05 -0.71 -4.85
C PRO A 8 -4.35 -0.06 -3.66
N MET A 9 -5.14 0.38 -2.67
CA MET A 9 -4.66 0.89 -1.39
C MET A 9 -4.03 -0.20 -0.51
N ASP A 10 -4.59 -1.41 -0.48
CA ASP A 10 -4.05 -2.53 0.31
C ASP A 10 -2.69 -3.00 -0.22
N PHE A 11 -2.51 -3.04 -1.55
CA PHE A 11 -1.25 -3.45 -2.15
C PHE A 11 -0.11 -2.45 -1.90
N TRP A 12 -0.39 -1.15 -2.08
CA TRP A 12 0.59 -0.09 -1.80
C TRP A 12 0.94 -0.04 -0.32
N ASN A 13 -0.06 0.02 0.57
CA ASN A 13 0.18 0.12 1.99
C ASN A 13 0.92 -1.11 2.52
N TRP A 14 0.54 -2.32 2.10
CA TRP A 14 1.18 -3.52 2.60
C TRP A 14 2.63 -3.68 2.11
N ARG A 15 2.90 -3.49 0.81
CA ARG A 15 4.28 -3.58 0.29
C ARG A 15 5.17 -2.48 0.87
N TYR A 16 4.66 -1.26 0.95
CA TYR A 16 5.41 -0.13 1.48
C TYR A 16 5.71 -0.32 2.96
N LEU A 17 4.69 -0.62 3.78
CA LEU A 17 4.85 -0.84 5.22
C LEU A 17 5.81 -1.99 5.52
N LYS A 18 5.72 -3.09 4.76
CA LYS A 18 6.67 -4.19 4.87
C LYS A 18 8.09 -3.76 4.50
N SER A 19 8.26 -2.90 3.50
CA SER A 19 9.59 -2.43 3.08
C SER A 19 10.27 -1.52 4.10
N ILE A 20 9.51 -0.81 4.94
CA ILE A 20 10.04 0.12 5.95
C ILE A 20 10.12 -0.52 7.33
N ALA A 21 9.12 -1.29 7.74
CA ALA A 21 9.10 -1.96 9.04
C ALA A 21 10.22 -3.01 9.19
N TYR A 22 10.65 -3.62 8.08
CA TYR A 22 11.73 -4.61 8.08
C TYR A 22 13.11 -4.02 7.78
N ARG A 23 13.29 -2.69 7.76
CA ARG A 23 14.60 -2.06 7.52
C ARG A 23 15.57 -2.23 8.68
N CYS A 24 15.06 -2.36 9.90
CA CYS A 24 15.86 -2.56 11.10
C CYS A 24 16.13 -4.04 11.33
N ASN A 25 17.19 -4.33 12.09
CA ASN A 25 17.48 -5.70 12.51
C ASN A 25 16.49 -6.13 13.60
N LEU A 26 15.38 -6.72 13.19
CA LEU A 26 14.31 -7.19 14.08
C LEU A 26 14.68 -8.58 14.62
N GLN A 27 14.85 -8.71 15.93
CA GLN A 27 15.19 -9.99 16.57
C GLN A 27 13.97 -10.70 17.14
N THR A 28 12.91 -9.95 17.48
CA THR A 28 11.74 -10.49 18.14
C THR A 28 10.42 -9.97 17.54
N LEU A 29 9.32 -10.69 17.80
CA LEU A 29 7.97 -10.24 17.43
C LEU A 29 7.56 -8.89 18.06
N PRO A 30 7.89 -8.61 19.34
CA PRO A 30 7.74 -7.28 19.92
C PRO A 30 8.42 -6.17 19.11
N ASP A 31 9.66 -6.38 18.65
CA ASP A 31 10.39 -5.38 17.85
C ASP A 31 9.67 -5.09 16.53
N LEU A 32 9.19 -6.15 15.85
CA LEU A 32 8.42 -5.98 14.62
C LEU A 32 7.13 -5.19 14.88
N LYS A 33 6.43 -5.49 15.97
CA LYS A 33 5.19 -4.80 16.35
C LYS A 33 5.44 -3.32 16.65
N ASP A 34 6.54 -3.00 17.33
CA ASP A 34 6.91 -1.62 17.64
C ASP A 34 7.31 -0.87 16.37
N SER A 35 8.15 -1.48 15.52
CA SER A 35 8.54 -0.90 14.24
C SER A 35 7.34 -0.62 13.33
N ILE A 36 6.38 -1.55 13.20
CA ILE A 36 5.15 -1.31 12.43
C ILE A 36 4.40 -0.08 12.95
N LYS A 37 4.25 0.05 14.28
CA LYS A 37 3.56 1.22 14.88
C LYS A 37 4.31 2.51 14.61
N HIS A 38 5.62 2.50 14.83
CA HIS A 38 6.50 3.65 14.62
C HIS A 38 6.45 4.12 13.16
N GLU A 39 6.67 3.21 12.22
CA GLU A 39 6.66 3.51 10.79
C GLU A 39 5.29 4.01 10.34
N THR A 40 4.19 3.38 10.79
CA THR A 40 2.82 3.82 10.47
C THR A 40 2.55 5.23 10.98
N ALA A 41 3.00 5.57 12.18
CA ALA A 41 2.83 6.91 12.75
C ALA A 41 3.66 7.97 12.02
N ASN A 42 4.78 7.57 11.41
CA ASN A 42 5.67 8.47 10.67
C ASN A 42 5.34 8.61 9.18
N ILE A 43 4.35 7.88 8.65
CA ILE A 43 3.94 8.03 7.24
C ILE A 43 3.41 9.46 7.01
N PRO A 44 4.02 10.24 6.10
CA PRO A 44 3.55 11.58 5.81
C PRO A 44 2.13 11.56 5.23
N ARG A 45 1.24 12.43 5.72
CA ARG A 45 -0.13 12.57 5.17
C ARG A 45 -0.14 12.84 3.66
N ALA A 46 0.86 13.54 3.14
CA ALA A 46 1.01 13.78 1.70
C ALA A 46 1.25 12.50 0.91
N MET A 47 1.99 11.53 1.47
CA MET A 47 2.22 10.23 0.86
C MET A 47 0.93 9.41 0.79
N LEU A 48 0.13 9.41 1.88
CA LEU A 48 -1.19 8.77 1.90
C LEU A 48 -2.13 9.38 0.85
N ARG A 49 -2.16 10.71 0.73
CA ARG A 49 -2.94 11.38 -0.32
C ARG A 49 -2.47 11.00 -1.72
N SER A 50 -1.17 10.95 -1.95
CA SER A 50 -0.60 10.57 -3.26
C SER A 50 -0.97 9.12 -3.62
N ALA A 51 -0.88 8.21 -2.65
CA ALA A 51 -1.29 6.81 -2.83
C ALA A 51 -2.79 6.68 -3.15
N LEU A 52 -3.65 7.42 -2.44
CA LEU A 52 -5.08 7.45 -2.71
C LEU A 52 -5.38 7.97 -4.13
N LEU A 53 -4.77 9.10 -4.52
CA LEU A 53 -4.97 9.66 -5.86
C LEU A 53 -4.48 8.71 -6.96
N SER A 54 -3.34 8.06 -6.75
CA SER A 54 -2.83 7.04 -7.68
C SER A 54 -3.77 5.83 -7.78
N ALA A 55 -4.31 5.36 -6.66
CA ALA A 55 -5.30 4.28 -6.64
C ALA A 55 -6.57 4.65 -7.42
N VAL A 56 -7.11 5.85 -7.20
CA VAL A 56 -8.27 6.37 -7.93
C VAL A 56 -7.97 6.46 -9.43
N SER A 57 -6.82 7.02 -9.81
CA SER A 57 -6.41 7.13 -11.21
C SER A 57 -6.30 5.77 -11.90
N ARG A 58 -5.72 4.76 -11.22
CA ARG A 58 -5.65 3.39 -11.75
C ARG A 58 -7.02 2.75 -11.93
N LEU A 59 -7.93 2.95 -10.97
CA LEU A 59 -9.30 2.47 -11.08
C LEU A 59 -10.04 3.15 -12.23
N GLN A 60 -9.85 4.46 -12.43
CA GLN A 60 -10.41 5.17 -13.58
C GLN A 60 -9.87 4.62 -14.90
N CYS A 61 -8.58 4.27 -14.96
CA CYS A 61 -7.99 3.65 -16.14
C CYS A 61 -8.62 2.27 -16.42
N VAL A 62 -8.77 1.43 -15.40
CA VAL A 62 -9.45 0.12 -15.52
C VAL A 62 -10.89 0.28 -16.03
N ILE A 63 -11.61 1.30 -15.55
CA ILE A 63 -12.97 1.61 -16.03
C ILE A 63 -12.93 2.04 -17.51
N ALA A 64 -11.98 2.88 -17.90
CA ALA A 64 -11.83 3.33 -19.28
C ALA A 64 -11.48 2.19 -20.25
N SER A 65 -10.71 1.20 -19.78
CA SER A 65 -10.27 0.04 -20.56
C SER A 65 -11.26 -1.14 -20.49
N ASP A 66 -12.52 -0.93 -20.05
CA ASP A 66 -13.56 -1.98 -19.88
C ASP A 66 -13.06 -3.19 -19.04
N GLY A 67 -12.21 -2.92 -18.05
CA GLY A 67 -11.63 -3.95 -17.20
C GLY A 67 -10.40 -4.67 -17.75
N THR A 68 -9.88 -4.29 -18.94
CA THR A 68 -8.59 -4.79 -19.42
C THR A 68 -7.42 -4.12 -18.69
N HIS A 69 -6.38 -4.91 -18.41
CA HIS A 69 -5.19 -4.44 -17.73
C HIS A 69 -4.32 -3.70 -18.73
N GLU A 70 -4.17 -2.39 -18.58
CA GLU A 70 -3.13 -1.63 -19.27
C GLU A 70 -1.86 -1.61 -18.41
N GLU A 71 -0.73 -1.98 -19.04
CA GLU A 71 0.60 -2.16 -18.45
C GLU A 71 1.20 -0.86 -17.88
#